data_AF-A0A2V7TVX5-F1
#
_entry.id   AF-A0A2V7TVX5-F1
#
_cell.length_a   1.000
_cell.length_b   1.000
_cell.length_c   1.000
_cell.angle_alpha   90.00
_cell.angle_beta   90.00
_cell.angle_gamma   90.00
#
_symmetry.space_group_name_H-M   'P 1'
#
loop_
_entity.id
_entity.type
_entity.pdbx_description
1 polymer ?
#
loop_
_entity_poly.entity_id
_entity_poly.type
_entity_poly.pdbx_seq_one_letter_code
_entity_poly.pdbx_strand_id
1 'polypeptide(L)'
;MLVLFPALASPEETLRTFSWKERGEKADSVVVSSDGAPRTVTILTVSDPGVRRSRYAIEGQVRYEDVAGVAYLEMWNFFPQARYFSRTLDVAGPLQNLQGSSDWRPFVLPFYNKVDGPPPQQLVVNVVLPGRGTVEVGPLRLVQFGDDEDPLVVKRPWWSGRTGGLVGGLTGALLGCLGALVGVLGGLGKGRSVVMGLLGLMLAIGAVALALGVVAVLRSQPYEVFYPLLLVGTICSIVPPFSLRALRRRYEEVELRRMQALDAR
;
A
#
# COMPACT_ATOMS: atom_id res chain seq x y z
N MET A 1 -14.65 0.96 31.96
CA MET A 1 -14.21 2.12 31.16
C MET A 1 -13.91 1.62 29.76
N LEU A 2 -14.93 1.63 28.90
CA LEU A 2 -14.83 1.20 27.51
C LEU A 2 -14.08 2.31 26.75
N VAL A 3 -12.84 2.05 26.36
CA VAL A 3 -12.11 2.95 25.47
C VAL A 3 -12.78 2.81 24.11
N LEU A 4 -13.64 3.77 23.77
CA LEU A 4 -14.16 3.96 22.44
C LEU A 4 -12.95 4.28 21.57
N PHE A 5 -12.45 3.32 20.80
CA PHE A 5 -11.57 3.63 19.69
C PHE A 5 -12.40 4.52 18.75
N PRO A 6 -11.96 5.77 18.43
CA PRO A 6 -12.58 6.48 17.32
C PRO A 6 -12.49 5.55 16.12
N ALA A 7 -13.61 5.38 15.41
CA ALA A 7 -13.62 4.66 14.14
C ALA A 7 -12.44 5.21 13.33
N LEU A 8 -11.46 4.34 13.04
CA LEU A 8 -10.35 4.67 12.15
C LEU A 8 -10.98 5.33 10.92
N ALA A 9 -10.70 6.62 10.71
CA ALA A 9 -11.10 7.32 9.49
C ALA A 9 -10.68 6.39 8.35
N SER A 10 -11.66 5.94 7.56
CA SER A 10 -11.38 4.93 6.54
C SER A 10 -10.40 5.57 5.57
N PRO A 11 -9.19 5.00 5.41
CA PRO A 11 -8.12 5.62 4.62
C PRO A 11 -8.56 5.80 3.16
N GLU A 12 -7.69 6.45 2.38
CA GLU A 12 -7.70 6.40 0.90
C GLU A 12 -8.23 5.05 0.40
N GLU A 13 -9.34 5.10 -0.33
CA GLU A 13 -10.03 3.93 -0.85
C GLU A 13 -9.92 3.92 -2.37
N THR A 14 -9.25 2.91 -2.91
CA THR A 14 -9.20 2.69 -4.36
C THR A 14 -10.52 2.10 -4.84
N LEU A 15 -11.29 2.89 -5.60
CA LEU A 15 -12.57 2.48 -6.17
C LEU A 15 -12.39 1.63 -7.42
N ARG A 16 -11.42 1.99 -8.27
CA ARG A 16 -11.14 1.27 -9.51
C ARG A 16 -9.70 1.44 -9.95
N THR A 17 -9.10 0.37 -10.44
CA THR A 17 -7.82 0.40 -11.15
C THR A 17 -8.07 0.15 -12.63
N PHE A 18 -7.33 0.85 -13.48
CA PHE A 18 -7.46 0.75 -14.91
C PHE A 18 -6.12 0.36 -15.54
N SER A 19 -6.00 -0.90 -15.95
CA SER A 19 -4.88 -1.36 -16.79
C SER A 19 -5.19 -1.08 -18.26
N TRP A 20 -4.15 -0.73 -19.01
CA TRP A 20 -4.28 -0.50 -20.45
C TRP A 20 -4.34 -1.81 -21.23
N LYS A 21 -3.70 -2.87 -20.71
CA LYS A 21 -3.77 -4.21 -21.30
C LYS A 21 -5.18 -4.79 -21.33
N GLU A 22 -5.94 -4.57 -20.27
CA GLU A 22 -7.35 -4.96 -20.18
C GLU A 22 -8.24 -4.18 -21.17
N ARG A 23 -7.73 -3.07 -21.71
CA ARG A 23 -8.40 -2.24 -22.72
C ARG A 23 -7.87 -2.43 -24.14
N GLY A 24 -7.06 -3.46 -24.36
CA GLY A 24 -6.58 -3.84 -25.70
C GLY A 24 -5.24 -3.21 -26.10
N GLU A 25 -4.58 -2.46 -25.22
CA GLU A 25 -3.22 -1.98 -25.47
C GLU A 25 -2.20 -3.12 -25.32
N LYS A 26 -1.20 -3.14 -26.20
CA LYS A 26 -0.10 -4.12 -26.11
C LYS A 26 0.83 -3.83 -24.92
N ALA A 27 0.97 -2.56 -24.57
CA ALA A 27 1.73 -2.09 -23.42
C ALA A 27 0.79 -1.76 -22.25
N ASP A 28 1.33 -1.70 -21.03
CA ASP A 28 0.56 -1.22 -19.87
C ASP A 28 0.64 0.32 -19.77
N SER A 29 0.56 0.98 -20.91
CA SER A 29 0.57 2.43 -21.08
C SER A 29 -0.16 2.82 -22.36
N VAL A 30 -0.67 4.05 -22.41
CA VAL A 30 -1.23 4.66 -23.61
C VAL A 30 -0.34 5.82 -24.06
N VAL A 31 -0.04 5.86 -25.37
CA VAL A 31 0.83 6.88 -25.96
C VAL A 31 -0.02 7.87 -26.78
N VAL A 32 0.14 9.15 -26.48
CA VAL A 32 -0.49 10.25 -27.20
C VAL A 32 0.59 11.15 -27.77
N SER A 33 0.65 11.26 -29.10
CA SER A 33 1.61 12.13 -29.78
C SER A 33 0.93 13.19 -30.64
N SER A 34 1.62 14.29 -30.86
CA SER A 34 1.29 15.30 -31.86
C SER A 34 2.54 15.72 -32.62
N ASP A 35 2.39 15.99 -33.92
CA ASP A 35 3.44 16.44 -34.84
C ASP A 35 3.58 17.96 -34.90
N GLY A 36 2.71 18.71 -34.21
CA GLY A 36 2.78 20.17 -34.17
C GLY A 36 1.43 20.87 -33.98
N ALA A 37 0.33 20.21 -34.34
CA ALA A 37 -1.01 20.77 -34.16
C ALA A 37 -1.51 20.58 -32.71
N PRO A 38 -2.26 21.56 -32.14
CA PRO A 38 -2.94 21.36 -30.87
C PRO A 38 -3.87 20.15 -30.94
N ARG A 39 -3.76 19.25 -29.97
CA ARG A 39 -4.49 17.98 -29.92
C ARG A 39 -4.96 17.68 -28.50
N THR A 40 -6.24 17.35 -28.37
CA THR A 40 -6.82 16.80 -27.14
C THR A 40 -7.27 15.36 -27.42
N VAL A 41 -6.77 14.42 -26.63
CA VAL A 41 -7.14 12.99 -26.76
C VAL A 41 -7.73 12.51 -25.45
N THR A 42 -8.96 11.98 -25.52
CA THR A 42 -9.58 11.28 -24.40
C THR A 42 -8.96 9.91 -24.23
N ILE A 43 -8.35 9.67 -23.07
CA ILE A 43 -7.68 8.41 -22.73
C ILE A 43 -8.50 7.54 -21.79
N LEU A 44 -9.45 8.12 -21.04
CA LEU A 44 -10.30 7.38 -20.11
C LEU A 44 -11.69 8.01 -20.05
N THR A 45 -12.73 7.18 -20.13
CA THR A 45 -14.09 7.55 -19.74
C THR A 45 -14.59 6.55 -18.70
N VAL A 46 -15.10 7.06 -17.59
CA VAL A 46 -15.67 6.27 -16.49
C VAL A 46 -17.11 6.69 -16.31
N SER A 47 -18.04 5.86 -16.77
CA SER A 47 -19.47 6.00 -16.47
C SER A 47 -19.76 5.38 -15.11
N ASP A 48 -20.57 6.04 -14.29
CA ASP A 48 -20.89 5.65 -12.91
C ASP A 48 -19.63 5.32 -12.08
N PRO A 49 -18.84 6.35 -11.71
CA PRO A 49 -17.54 6.16 -11.07
C PRO A 49 -17.62 5.60 -9.64
N GLY A 50 -18.80 5.51 -9.03
CA GLY A 50 -18.99 4.98 -7.68
C GLY A 50 -18.39 5.85 -6.57
N VAL A 51 -18.01 7.09 -6.87
CA VAL A 51 -17.48 8.06 -5.89
C VAL A 51 -18.59 8.45 -4.92
N ARG A 52 -18.31 8.33 -3.62
CA ARG A 52 -19.26 8.66 -2.54
C ARG A 52 -18.76 9.77 -1.63
N ARG A 53 -17.44 10.01 -1.59
CA ARG A 53 -16.84 11.02 -0.72
C ARG A 53 -16.67 12.36 -1.43
N SER A 54 -16.51 13.42 -0.64
CA SER A 54 -16.33 14.79 -1.12
C SER A 54 -14.99 14.98 -1.86
N ARG A 55 -13.96 14.19 -1.52
CA ARG A 55 -12.62 14.27 -2.10
C ARG A 55 -12.27 13.00 -2.86
N TYR A 56 -11.80 13.15 -4.09
CA TYR A 56 -11.37 12.05 -4.94
C TYR A 56 -10.34 12.51 -5.97
N ALA A 57 -9.63 11.57 -6.57
CA ALA A 57 -8.66 11.86 -7.62
C ALA A 57 -8.52 10.73 -8.63
N ILE A 58 -8.08 11.09 -9.84
CA ILE A 58 -7.41 10.16 -10.74
C ILE A 58 -5.91 10.29 -10.53
N GLU A 59 -5.26 9.17 -10.21
CA GLU A 59 -3.82 9.08 -10.03
C GLU A 59 -3.19 8.18 -11.07
N GLY A 60 -1.93 8.47 -11.42
CA GLY A 60 -1.20 7.63 -12.37
C GLY A 60 0.30 7.89 -12.43
N GLN A 61 0.93 7.38 -13.48
CA GLN A 61 2.27 7.75 -13.91
C GLN A 61 2.19 8.39 -15.28
N VAL A 62 3.03 9.39 -15.50
CA VAL A 62 3.19 10.03 -16.80
C VAL A 62 4.67 10.15 -17.13
N ARG A 63 5.00 9.93 -18.40
CA ARG A 63 6.30 10.18 -19.01
C ARG A 63 6.06 11.01 -20.26
N TYR A 64 6.99 11.87 -20.64
CA TYR A 64 6.83 12.66 -21.86
C TYR A 64 8.16 13.04 -22.49
N GLU A 65 8.14 13.22 -23.81
CA GLU A 65 9.32 13.48 -24.63
C GLU A 65 9.04 14.64 -25.59
N ASP A 66 9.96 15.60 -25.61
CA ASP A 66 10.03 16.74 -26.52
C ASP A 66 8.73 17.54 -26.66
N VAL A 67 8.00 17.68 -25.54
CA VAL A 67 6.74 18.42 -25.48
C VAL A 67 7.00 19.92 -25.63
N ALA A 68 6.53 20.48 -26.74
CA ALA A 68 6.57 21.90 -27.02
C ALA A 68 5.35 22.62 -26.43
N GLY A 69 5.62 23.66 -25.64
CA GLY A 69 4.58 24.40 -24.91
C GLY A 69 4.17 23.70 -23.61
N VAL A 70 3.10 24.18 -22.99
CA VAL A 70 2.59 23.68 -21.71
C VAL A 70 1.46 22.69 -21.98
N ALA A 71 1.78 21.40 -22.06
CA ALA A 71 0.79 20.33 -22.09
C ALA A 71 0.34 19.95 -20.67
N TYR A 72 -0.82 19.30 -20.58
CA TYR A 72 -1.39 18.90 -19.29
C TYR A 72 -2.33 17.72 -19.44
N LEU A 73 -2.50 16.98 -18.35
CA LEU A 73 -3.64 16.08 -18.20
C LEU A 73 -4.83 16.88 -17.67
N GLU A 74 -6.02 16.49 -18.09
CA GLU A 74 -7.28 17.11 -17.68
C GLU A 74 -8.28 16.03 -17.29
N MET A 75 -9.00 16.22 -16.18
CA MET A 75 -10.16 15.41 -15.83
C MET A 75 -11.41 16.29 -15.82
N TRP A 76 -12.41 15.95 -16.62
CA TRP A 76 -13.76 16.48 -16.53
C TRP A 76 -14.63 15.61 -15.61
N ASN A 77 -15.38 16.28 -14.75
CA ASN A 77 -16.32 15.71 -13.80
C ASN A 77 -17.71 16.18 -14.20
N PHE A 78 -18.58 15.25 -14.58
CA PHE A 78 -19.95 15.54 -14.99
C PHE A 78 -20.91 15.24 -13.84
N PHE A 79 -21.65 16.26 -13.43
CA PHE A 79 -22.71 16.20 -12.43
C PHE A 79 -24.05 16.45 -13.14
N PRO A 80 -25.20 16.16 -12.47
CA PRO A 80 -26.52 16.31 -13.09
C PRO A 80 -26.78 17.68 -13.76
N GLN A 81 -26.20 18.76 -13.22
CA GLN A 81 -26.50 20.15 -13.60
C GLN A 81 -25.27 20.97 -13.97
N ALA A 82 -24.06 20.41 -13.83
CA ALA A 82 -22.82 21.16 -14.00
C ALA A 82 -21.68 20.23 -14.41
N ARG A 83 -20.63 20.82 -14.98
CA ARG A 83 -19.36 20.14 -15.22
C ARG A 83 -18.22 20.97 -14.66
N TYR A 84 -17.24 20.29 -14.10
CA TYR A 84 -16.05 20.91 -13.52
C TYR A 84 -14.82 20.14 -13.96
N PHE A 85 -13.65 20.80 -13.96
CA PHE A 85 -12.42 20.17 -14.40
C PHE A 85 -11.29 20.31 -13.38
N SER A 86 -10.32 19.42 -13.50
CA SER A 86 -9.03 19.46 -12.81
C SER A 86 -7.91 19.30 -13.85
N ARG A 87 -6.78 19.99 -13.68
CA ARG A 87 -5.67 20.01 -14.65
C ARG A 87 -4.32 20.03 -13.98
N THR A 88 -3.34 19.36 -14.58
CA THR A 88 -1.92 19.44 -14.17
C THR A 88 -1.25 20.68 -14.78
N LEU A 89 -1.43 21.86 -14.17
CA LEU A 89 -0.88 23.13 -14.67
C LEU A 89 0.14 23.78 -13.73
N ASP A 90 0.51 23.12 -12.65
CA ASP A 90 1.45 23.66 -11.67
C ASP A 90 2.89 23.64 -12.23
N VAL A 91 3.82 24.31 -11.53
CA VAL A 91 5.24 24.33 -11.87
C VAL A 91 6.01 23.15 -11.26
N ALA A 92 5.48 22.57 -10.17
CA ALA A 92 6.12 21.50 -9.42
C ALA A 92 5.09 20.54 -8.79
N GLY A 93 5.58 19.40 -8.28
CA GLY A 93 4.74 18.40 -7.60
C GLY A 93 3.87 17.55 -8.54
N PRO A 94 2.86 16.85 -8.01
CA PRO A 94 2.02 15.93 -8.79
C PRO A 94 1.08 16.63 -9.77
N LEU A 95 0.89 17.96 -9.63
CA LEU A 95 0.15 18.79 -10.58
C LEU A 95 1.05 19.47 -11.61
N GLN A 96 2.36 19.24 -11.57
CA GLN A 96 3.29 19.87 -12.50
C GLN A 96 2.89 19.60 -13.95
N ASN A 97 2.92 20.64 -14.76
CA ASN A 97 2.64 20.59 -16.18
C ASN A 97 3.60 19.69 -16.98
N LEU A 98 3.25 19.39 -18.22
CA LEU A 98 4.04 18.55 -19.11
C LEU A 98 4.73 19.45 -20.14
N GLN A 99 6.02 19.69 -19.96
CA GLN A 99 6.81 20.54 -20.85
C GLN A 99 8.25 20.03 -20.95
N GLY A 100 8.80 19.97 -22.18
CA GLY A 100 10.11 19.39 -22.42
C GLY A 100 10.06 17.86 -22.36
N SER A 101 10.98 17.27 -21.59
CA SER A 101 11.09 15.81 -21.44
C SER A 101 11.21 15.43 -19.98
N SER A 102 10.61 14.30 -19.60
CA SER A 102 10.67 13.76 -18.25
C SER A 102 10.49 12.25 -18.29
N ASP A 103 11.27 11.55 -17.48
CA ASP A 103 11.03 10.15 -17.14
C ASP A 103 9.70 9.96 -16.39
N TRP A 104 9.34 8.70 -16.14
CA TRP A 104 8.13 8.35 -15.40
C TRP A 104 8.06 9.08 -14.04
N ARG A 105 7.01 9.88 -13.87
CA ARG A 105 6.72 10.59 -12.62
C ARG A 105 5.24 10.51 -12.24
N PRO A 106 4.90 10.65 -10.96
CA PRO A 106 3.51 10.68 -10.53
C PRO A 106 2.79 11.94 -10.97
N PHE A 107 1.50 11.77 -11.25
CA PHE A 107 0.57 12.87 -11.38
C PHE A 107 -0.72 12.57 -10.63
N VAL A 108 -1.44 13.63 -10.29
CA VAL A 108 -2.77 13.57 -9.66
C VAL A 108 -3.70 14.56 -10.36
N LEU A 109 -4.95 14.17 -10.59
CA LEU A 109 -6.05 15.04 -10.99
C LEU A 109 -7.08 15.05 -9.85
N PRO A 110 -6.91 15.93 -8.85
CA PRO A 110 -7.77 15.95 -7.67
C PRO A 110 -9.08 16.67 -7.96
N PHE A 111 -10.12 16.32 -7.22
CA PHE A 111 -11.38 17.04 -7.18
C PHE A 111 -11.88 17.16 -5.73
N TYR A 112 -12.26 18.38 -5.35
CA TYR A 112 -12.83 18.70 -4.04
C TYR A 112 -14.28 19.14 -4.27
N ASN A 113 -15.21 18.22 -4.06
CA ASN A 113 -16.63 18.49 -4.10
C ASN A 113 -17.09 19.13 -2.78
N LYS A 114 -18.30 19.69 -2.79
CA LYS A 114 -18.98 20.08 -1.56
C LYS A 114 -19.23 18.84 -0.70
N VAL A 115 -19.08 18.97 0.61
CA VAL A 115 -19.54 17.96 1.57
C VAL A 115 -21.02 17.70 1.34
N ASP A 116 -21.42 16.43 1.26
CA ASP A 116 -22.78 15.98 0.90
C ASP A 116 -23.30 16.46 -0.46
N GLY A 117 -22.41 16.91 -1.35
CA GLY A 117 -22.76 17.25 -2.73
C GLY A 117 -23.14 16.01 -3.57
N PRO A 118 -23.86 16.18 -4.69
CA PRO A 118 -24.17 15.06 -5.58
C PRO A 118 -22.87 14.44 -6.12
N PRO A 119 -22.78 13.11 -6.27
CA PRO A 119 -21.60 12.47 -6.82
C PRO A 119 -21.49 12.71 -8.34
N PRO A 120 -20.28 12.61 -8.92
CA PRO A 120 -20.11 12.67 -10.37
C PRO A 120 -20.76 11.46 -11.03
N GLN A 121 -21.47 11.68 -12.14
CA GLN A 121 -22.08 10.63 -12.96
C GLN A 121 -21.11 10.06 -14.00
N GLN A 122 -20.14 10.89 -14.42
CA GLN A 122 -19.13 10.50 -15.39
C GLN A 122 -17.84 11.26 -15.16
N LEU A 123 -16.71 10.58 -15.34
CA LEU A 123 -15.37 11.16 -15.40
C LEU A 123 -14.78 10.96 -16.78
N VAL A 124 -14.14 11.99 -17.33
CA VAL A 124 -13.42 11.92 -18.62
C VAL A 124 -12.02 12.47 -18.43
N VAL A 125 -11.00 11.66 -18.71
CA VAL A 125 -9.59 12.07 -18.64
C VAL A 125 -9.02 12.26 -20.03
N ASN A 126 -8.38 13.40 -20.24
CA ASN A 126 -7.77 13.80 -21.48
C ASN A 126 -6.27 14.08 -21.30
N VAL A 127 -5.53 13.89 -22.39
CA VAL A 127 -4.21 14.48 -22.59
C VAL A 127 -4.37 15.65 -23.55
N VAL A 128 -3.89 16.83 -23.15
CA VAL A 128 -3.93 18.06 -23.96
C VAL A 128 -2.52 18.45 -24.35
N LEU A 129 -2.20 18.36 -25.64
CA LEU A 129 -0.95 18.77 -26.26
C LEU A 129 -1.17 20.07 -27.05
N PRO A 130 -0.50 21.18 -26.71
CA PRO A 130 -0.66 22.44 -27.45
C PRO A 130 0.18 22.48 -28.75
N GLY A 131 1.11 21.55 -28.92
CA GLY A 131 1.99 21.47 -30.08
C GLY A 131 2.64 20.08 -30.17
N ARG A 132 3.84 20.02 -30.76
CA ARG A 132 4.58 18.76 -30.92
C ARG A 132 4.92 18.12 -29.57
N GLY A 133 5.04 16.80 -29.55
CA GLY A 133 5.54 16.04 -28.40
C GLY A 133 4.80 14.73 -28.21
N THR A 134 5.33 13.91 -27.32
CA THR A 134 4.76 12.61 -26.97
C THR A 134 4.53 12.54 -25.47
N VAL A 135 3.34 12.14 -25.06
CA VAL A 135 2.97 11.88 -23.67
C VAL A 135 2.54 10.43 -23.55
N GLU A 136 3.12 9.74 -22.58
CA GLU A 136 2.79 8.38 -22.25
C GLU A 136 2.21 8.31 -20.85
N VAL A 137 1.06 7.66 -20.74
CA VAL A 137 0.30 7.55 -19.49
C VAL A 137 0.25 6.09 -19.07
N GLY A 138 0.80 5.80 -17.89
CA GLY A 138 0.77 4.47 -17.28
C GLY A 138 -0.59 4.16 -16.62
N PRO A 139 -0.73 3.06 -15.88
CA PRO A 139 -2.00 2.65 -15.31
C PRO A 139 -2.62 3.74 -14.41
N LEU A 140 -3.94 3.84 -14.45
CA LEU A 140 -4.69 4.84 -13.71
C LEU A 140 -5.45 4.22 -12.54
N ARG A 141 -5.61 4.98 -11.46
CA ARG A 141 -6.46 4.61 -10.32
C ARG A 141 -7.45 5.73 -10.03
N LEU A 142 -8.69 5.36 -9.77
CA LEU A 142 -9.68 6.23 -9.16
C LEU A 142 -9.70 5.96 -7.66
N VAL A 143 -9.38 6.98 -6.88
CA VAL A 143 -9.29 6.92 -5.41
C VAL A 143 -10.19 7.98 -4.79
N GLN A 144 -10.78 7.66 -3.63
CA GLN A 144 -11.52 8.62 -2.82
C GLN A 144 -10.92 8.71 -1.41
N PHE A 145 -11.01 9.89 -0.79
CA PHE A 145 -10.26 10.23 0.42
C PHE A 145 -11.19 10.60 1.57
N GLY A 146 -10.69 10.46 2.80
CA GLY A 146 -11.33 11.03 3.99
C GLY A 146 -11.40 12.56 3.95
N ASP A 147 -12.27 13.16 4.76
CA ASP A 147 -12.43 14.64 4.82
C ASP A 147 -11.22 15.36 5.42
N ASP A 148 -10.26 14.65 6.03
CA ASP A 148 -9.02 15.17 6.58
C ASP A 148 -7.79 14.84 5.71
N GLU A 149 -7.97 14.08 4.63
CA GLU A 149 -6.89 13.67 3.73
C GLU A 149 -6.74 14.66 2.55
N ASP A 150 -5.49 14.94 2.15
CA ASP A 150 -5.19 15.77 0.99
C ASP A 150 -4.82 14.90 -0.23
N PRO A 151 -5.66 14.89 -1.29
CA PRO A 151 -5.37 14.22 -2.56
C PRO A 151 -4.02 14.56 -3.20
N LEU A 152 -3.43 15.72 -2.88
CA LEU A 152 -2.12 16.11 -3.42
C LEU A 152 -0.96 15.39 -2.75
N VAL A 153 -1.17 14.82 -1.56
CA VAL A 153 -0.14 14.05 -0.86
C VAL A 153 -0.20 12.61 -1.36
N VAL A 154 0.58 12.33 -2.41
CA VAL A 154 0.76 10.97 -2.94
C VAL A 154 1.48 10.10 -1.90
N LYS A 155 0.72 9.45 -1.00
CA LYS A 155 1.24 8.53 0.01
C LYS A 155 1.58 7.18 -0.62
N ARG A 156 2.64 7.13 -1.43
CA ARG A 156 3.10 5.84 -1.95
C ARG A 156 3.89 5.08 -0.89
N PRO A 157 3.52 3.82 -0.58
CA PRO A 157 4.40 2.96 0.17
C PRO A 157 5.70 2.79 -0.62
N TRP A 158 6.82 2.90 0.09
CA TRP A 158 8.16 2.76 -0.50
C TRP A 158 8.48 1.32 -0.90
N TRP A 159 7.58 0.37 -0.60
CA TRP A 159 7.52 -0.96 -1.20
C TRP A 159 6.12 -1.24 -1.75
N SER A 160 6.00 -2.18 -2.70
CA SER A 160 4.69 -2.53 -3.28
C SER A 160 3.92 -3.52 -2.42
N GLY A 161 2.59 -3.58 -2.54
CA GLY A 161 1.77 -4.62 -1.91
C GLY A 161 2.21 -6.05 -2.27
N ARG A 162 2.77 -6.28 -3.47
CA ARG A 162 3.39 -7.55 -3.84
C ARG A 162 4.65 -7.84 -3.01
N THR A 163 5.49 -6.83 -2.82
CA THR A 163 6.69 -6.93 -1.96
C THR A 163 6.28 -7.20 -0.51
N GLY A 164 5.28 -6.46 0.00
CA GLY A 164 4.71 -6.69 1.34
C GLY A 164 4.16 -8.11 1.50
N GLY A 165 3.44 -8.61 0.50
CA GLY A 165 2.94 -9.99 0.47
C GLY A 165 4.05 -11.04 0.45
N LEU A 166 5.11 -10.84 -0.33
CA LEU A 166 6.28 -11.74 -0.37
C LEU A 166 7.03 -11.75 0.96
N VAL A 167 7.30 -10.58 1.53
CA VAL A 167 7.96 -10.46 2.84
C VAL A 167 7.10 -11.12 3.93
N GLY A 168 5.79 -10.86 3.93
CA GLY A 168 4.85 -11.48 4.86
C GLY A 168 4.80 -13.00 4.71
N GLY A 169 4.70 -13.51 3.49
CA GLY A 169 4.65 -14.94 3.20
C GLY A 169 5.93 -15.68 3.58
N LEU A 170 7.10 -15.14 3.21
CA LEU A 170 8.40 -15.73 3.57
C LEU A 170 8.63 -15.71 5.08
N THR A 171 8.33 -14.58 5.74
CA THR A 171 8.45 -14.45 7.19
C THR A 171 7.50 -15.41 7.90
N GLY A 172 6.25 -15.49 7.46
CA GLY A 172 5.25 -16.41 8.01
C GLY A 172 5.65 -17.88 7.86
N ALA A 173 6.14 -18.29 6.69
CA ALA A 173 6.62 -19.64 6.45
C ALA A 173 7.82 -19.99 7.34
N LEU A 174 8.80 -19.08 7.44
CA LEU A 174 9.97 -19.25 8.32
C LEU A 174 9.54 -19.43 9.78
N LEU A 175 8.67 -18.55 10.28
CA LEU A 175 8.17 -18.62 11.66
C LEU A 175 7.36 -19.91 11.91
N GLY A 176 6.58 -20.36 10.92
CA GLY A 176 5.88 -21.64 10.98
C GLY A 176 6.83 -22.83 11.10
N CYS A 177 7.87 -22.87 10.26
CA CYS A 177 8.90 -23.92 10.32
C CYS A 177 9.68 -23.91 11.65
N LEU A 178 10.04 -22.72 12.16
CA LEU A 178 10.69 -22.58 13.46
C LEU A 178 9.78 -23.03 14.60
N GLY A 179 8.50 -22.67 14.56
CA GLY A 179 7.50 -23.12 15.54
C GLY A 179 7.35 -24.65 15.54
N ALA A 180 7.31 -25.26 14.36
CA ALA A 180 7.26 -26.73 14.22
C ALA A 180 8.52 -27.40 14.79
N LEU A 181 9.72 -26.87 14.48
CA LEU A 181 10.99 -27.37 15.01
C LEU A 181 11.04 -27.28 16.54
N VAL A 182 10.63 -26.13 17.11
CA VAL A 182 10.52 -25.94 18.55
C VAL A 182 9.55 -26.95 19.18
N GLY A 183 8.41 -27.18 18.54
CA GLY A 183 7.41 -28.16 18.98
C GLY A 183 7.95 -29.59 19.00
N VAL A 184 8.63 -30.00 17.93
CA VAL A 184 9.22 -31.36 17.82
C VAL A 184 10.36 -31.55 18.83
N LEU A 185 11.35 -30.65 18.87
CA LEU A 185 12.47 -30.76 19.81
C LEU A 185 12.01 -30.71 21.26
N GLY A 186 11.07 -29.82 21.56
CA GLY A 186 10.44 -29.70 22.87
C GLY A 186 9.62 -30.92 23.28
N GLY A 187 8.92 -31.55 22.32
CA GLY A 187 8.21 -32.81 22.55
C GLY A 187 9.14 -33.99 22.80
N LEU A 188 10.31 -34.01 22.14
CA LEU A 188 11.34 -35.03 22.30
C LEU A 188 12.22 -34.82 23.54
N GLY A 189 12.10 -33.69 24.25
CA GLY A 189 12.96 -33.35 25.38
C GLY A 189 14.44 -33.17 25.00
N LYS A 190 14.75 -32.88 23.72
CA LYS A 190 16.12 -32.74 23.21
C LYS A 190 16.41 -31.28 22.84
N GLY A 191 17.69 -30.89 22.95
CA GLY A 191 18.15 -29.60 22.42
C GLY A 191 17.63 -28.37 23.17
N ARG A 192 17.53 -28.45 24.52
CA ARG A 192 17.02 -27.37 25.39
C ARG A 192 17.63 -26.01 25.06
N SER A 193 18.95 -25.91 24.90
CA SER A 193 19.63 -24.65 24.57
C SER A 193 19.21 -24.08 23.21
N VAL A 194 19.08 -24.94 22.18
CA VAL A 194 18.64 -24.54 20.83
C VAL A 194 17.19 -24.04 20.87
N VAL A 195 16.29 -24.78 21.51
CA VAL A 195 14.87 -24.39 21.63
C VAL A 195 14.72 -23.07 22.37
N MET A 196 15.42 -22.90 23.49
CA MET A 196 15.38 -21.67 24.28
C MET A 196 16.00 -20.48 23.53
N GLY A 197 17.09 -20.72 22.79
CA GLY A 197 17.73 -19.73 21.93
C GLY A 197 16.82 -19.26 20.80
N LEU A 198 16.15 -20.19 20.10
CA LEU A 198 15.21 -19.87 19.04
C LEU A 198 14.01 -19.05 19.55
N LEU A 199 13.42 -19.45 20.68
CA LEU A 199 12.32 -18.70 21.30
C LEU A 199 12.76 -17.29 21.73
N GLY A 200 13.98 -17.16 22.27
CA GLY A 200 14.56 -15.86 22.62
C GLY A 200 14.79 -14.98 21.40
N LEU A 201 15.30 -15.55 20.30
CA LEU A 201 15.50 -14.84 19.04
C LEU A 201 14.16 -14.37 18.43
N MET A 202 13.15 -15.24 18.41
CA MET A 202 11.81 -14.87 17.95
C MET A 202 11.23 -13.71 18.78
N LEU A 203 11.40 -13.75 20.10
CA LEU A 203 10.96 -12.68 20.99
C LEU A 203 11.67 -11.34 20.69
N ALA A 204 12.99 -11.38 20.49
CA ALA A 204 13.78 -10.19 20.17
C ALA A 204 13.36 -9.58 18.83
N ILE A 205 13.22 -10.40 17.79
CA ILE A 205 12.73 -9.97 16.47
C ILE A 205 11.31 -9.41 16.60
N GLY A 206 10.44 -10.07 17.36
CA GLY A 206 9.07 -9.62 17.62
C GLY A 206 9.00 -8.24 18.28
N ALA A 207 9.82 -8.02 19.31
CA ALA A 207 9.87 -6.73 20.01
C ALA A 207 10.36 -5.60 19.09
N VAL A 208 11.40 -5.85 18.30
CA VAL A 208 11.92 -4.86 17.32
C VAL A 208 10.87 -4.57 16.25
N ALA A 209 10.25 -5.60 15.65
CA ALA A 209 9.23 -5.43 14.63
C ALA A 209 8.00 -4.68 15.17
N LEU A 210 7.58 -4.97 16.41
CA LEU A 210 6.47 -4.28 17.06
C LEU A 210 6.80 -2.80 17.29
N ALA A 211 7.99 -2.49 17.79
CA ALA A 211 8.44 -1.11 17.99
C ALA A 211 8.47 -0.34 16.67
N LEU A 212 9.05 -0.92 15.61
CA LEU A 212 9.07 -0.33 14.28
C LEU A 212 7.65 -0.12 13.71
N GLY A 213 6.75 -1.09 13.91
CA GLY A 213 5.36 -0.98 13.50
C GLY A 213 4.63 0.16 14.20
N VAL A 214 4.83 0.33 15.52
CA VAL A 214 4.25 1.45 16.29
C VAL A 214 4.80 2.78 15.79
N VAL A 215 6.12 2.89 15.58
CA VAL A 215 6.75 4.10 15.02
C VAL A 215 6.19 4.41 13.63
N ALA A 216 5.98 3.41 12.79
CA ALA A 216 5.41 3.58 11.45
C ALA A 216 3.97 4.14 11.51
N VAL A 217 3.13 3.64 12.43
CA VAL A 217 1.78 4.19 12.66
C VAL A 217 1.86 5.66 13.11
N LEU A 218 2.73 5.97 14.08
CA LEU A 218 2.91 7.35 14.57
C LEU A 218 3.40 8.32 13.48
N ARG A 219 4.11 7.81 12.47
CA ARG A 219 4.59 8.57 11.32
C ARG A 219 3.60 8.59 10.15
N SER A 220 2.36 8.11 10.35
CA SER A 220 1.32 8.03 9.32
C SER A 220 1.81 7.30 8.05
N GLN A 221 2.63 6.27 8.22
CA GLN A 221 3.09 5.43 7.11
C GLN A 221 1.91 4.65 6.51
N PRO A 222 1.98 4.27 5.22
CA PRO A 222 0.91 3.51 4.56
C PRO A 222 0.65 2.15 5.21
N TYR A 223 -0.58 1.64 5.07
CA TYR A 223 -1.03 0.34 5.62
C TYR A 223 -0.09 -0.81 5.25
N GLU A 224 0.41 -0.82 4.02
CA GLU A 224 1.33 -1.84 3.52
C GLU A 224 2.65 -1.93 4.30
N VAL A 225 3.05 -0.86 5.00
CA VAL A 225 4.31 -0.78 5.74
C VAL A 225 4.10 -1.19 7.20
N PHE A 226 3.12 -0.59 7.89
CA PHE A 226 2.97 -0.83 9.33
C PHE A 226 2.28 -2.16 9.65
N TYR A 227 1.34 -2.63 8.81
CA TYR A 227 0.53 -3.81 9.14
C TYR A 227 1.37 -5.10 9.25
N PRO A 228 2.28 -5.44 8.31
CA PRO A 228 3.11 -6.63 8.44
C PRO A 228 4.02 -6.59 9.68
N LEU A 229 4.57 -5.42 10.01
CA LEU A 229 5.43 -5.22 11.17
C LEU A 229 4.68 -5.44 12.49
N LEU A 230 3.48 -4.86 12.62
CA LEU A 230 2.63 -5.04 13.78
C LEU A 230 2.16 -6.50 13.92
N LEU A 231 1.75 -7.14 12.82
CA LEU A 231 1.29 -8.52 12.83
C LEU A 231 2.41 -9.48 13.30
N VAL A 232 3.57 -9.44 12.64
CA VAL A 232 4.73 -10.26 13.00
C VAL A 232 5.20 -9.94 14.41
N GLY A 233 5.30 -8.65 14.74
CA GLY A 233 5.71 -8.18 16.07
C GLY A 233 4.80 -8.72 17.17
N THR A 234 3.48 -8.69 16.96
CA THR A 234 2.49 -9.18 17.93
C THR A 234 2.58 -10.70 18.09
N ILE A 235 2.60 -11.46 16.99
CA ILE A 235 2.68 -12.93 17.03
C ILE A 235 3.96 -13.37 17.75
N CYS A 236 5.11 -12.82 17.36
CA CYS A 236 6.41 -13.16 17.93
C CYS A 236 6.60 -12.66 19.36
N SER A 237 5.82 -11.67 19.82
CA SER A 237 5.85 -11.22 21.22
C SER A 237 4.96 -12.07 22.14
N ILE A 238 3.88 -12.66 21.62
CA ILE A 238 2.90 -13.41 22.42
C ILE A 238 3.21 -14.92 22.44
N VAL A 239 3.54 -15.50 21.29
CA VAL A 239 3.69 -16.96 21.16
C VAL A 239 4.87 -17.49 21.99
N PRO A 240 6.09 -16.93 21.91
CA PRO A 240 7.22 -17.47 22.64
C PRO A 240 7.05 -17.48 24.17
N PRO A 241 6.58 -16.41 24.84
CA PRO A 241 6.35 -16.45 26.30
C PRO A 241 5.34 -17.52 26.73
N PHE A 242 4.30 -17.75 25.93
CA PHE A 242 3.32 -18.80 26.19
C PHE A 242 3.95 -20.19 26.08
N SER A 243 4.70 -20.44 24.99
CA SER A 243 5.39 -21.71 24.76
C SER A 243 6.52 -21.96 25.76
N LEU A 244 7.26 -20.92 26.17
CA LEU A 244 8.36 -21.01 27.14
C LEU A 244 7.90 -21.57 28.49
N ARG A 245 6.72 -21.16 28.98
CA ARG A 245 6.16 -21.68 30.23
C ARG A 245 5.89 -23.18 30.15
N ALA A 246 5.30 -23.64 29.04
CA ALA A 246 4.99 -25.05 28.83
C ALA A 246 6.26 -25.90 28.64
N LEU A 247 7.23 -25.40 27.87
CA LEU A 247 8.48 -26.11 27.58
C LEU A 247 9.38 -26.25 28.80
N ARG A 248 9.52 -25.20 29.63
CA ARG A 248 10.33 -25.27 30.85
C ARG A 248 9.88 -26.39 31.77
N ARG A 249 8.57 -26.48 32.04
CA ARG A 249 7.98 -27.55 32.86
C ARG A 249 8.30 -28.93 32.31
N ARG A 250 8.20 -29.13 30.99
CA ARG A 250 8.51 -30.41 30.35
C ARG A 250 9.99 -30.79 30.46
N TYR A 251 10.89 -29.83 30.25
CA TYR A 251 12.32 -30.09 30.38
C TYR A 251 12.70 -30.43 31.83
N GLU A 252 12.11 -29.73 32.81
CA GLU A 252 12.29 -30.02 34.24
C GLU A 252 11.79 -31.42 34.60
N GLU A 253 10.62 -31.84 34.11
CA GLU A 253 10.10 -33.20 34.32
C GLU A 253 11.02 -34.29 33.73
N VAL A 254 11.58 -34.06 32.54
CA VAL A 254 12.51 -35.01 31.91
C VAL A 254 13.81 -35.10 32.69
N GLU A 255 14.33 -33.97 33.18
CA GLU A 255 15.54 -33.94 34.03
C GLU A 255 15.30 -34.66 35.36
N LEU A 256 14.15 -34.44 36.02
CA LEU A 256 13.77 -35.13 37.26
C LEU A 256 13.67 -36.65 37.07
N ARG A 257 13.00 -37.11 36.00
CA ARG A 257 12.92 -38.55 35.69
C ARG A 257 14.29 -39.16 35.44
N ARG A 258 15.21 -38.39 34.86
CA ARG A 258 16.59 -38.83 34.61
C ARG A 258 17.39 -38.96 35.90
N MET A 259 17.23 -38.03 36.84
CA MET A 259 17.85 -38.09 38.17
C MET A 259 17.33 -39.30 38.97
N GLN A 260 16.01 -39.50 39.02
CA GLN A 260 15.40 -40.65 39.71
C GLN A 260 15.87 -42.00 39.15
N ALA A 261 16.08 -42.11 37.84
CA ALA A 261 16.61 -43.32 37.22
C ALA A 261 18.10 -43.59 37.51
N LEU A 262 18.87 -42.54 37.83
CA LEU A 262 20.26 -42.66 38.24
C LEU A 262 20.39 -43.05 39.72
N ASP A 263 19.49 -42.57 40.58
CA ASP A 263 19.47 -42.89 42.03
C ASP A 263 18.94 -44.31 42.33
N ALA A 264 18.20 -44.91 41.39
CA ALA A 264 17.66 -46.27 41.54
C ALA A 264 18.66 -47.38 41.15
N ARG A 265 19.92 -47.05 40.90
CA ARG A 265 20.98 -47.96 40.41
C ARG A 265 22.13 -48.04 41.40
#